data_AF-A0A7Y2BEX6-F1
#
_entry.id   AF-A0A7Y2BEX6-F1
#
_cell.length_a   1.000
_cell.length_b   1.000
_cell.length_c   1.000
_cell.angle_alpha   90.00
_cell.angle_beta   90.00
_cell.angle_gamma   90.00
#
_symmetry.space_group_name_H-M   'P 1'
#
loop_
_entity.id
_entity.type
_entity.pdbx_description
1 polymer ?
#
loop_
_entity_poly.entity_id
_entity_poly.type
_entity_poly.pdbx_seq_one_letter_code
_entity_poly.pdbx_strand_id
1 'polypeptide(L)'
;MSYPGAPPEPARLLRLNGGLFSFRTQTVEASLDEVVLHYQLLCSGRHAGLFERLSTQSARGKDAGHVVCLDMGDAPRDLRSLANGFVRFSETGDIGALGGLRYMRARRVSGAPVEQTLVLTVWADSPFNLFQMLPADDADAGGSDVPAVPRPRSSQRLLSAWEAGSPSGFVVYRVPNQSGADLVSFYRDELSASGWTIIERHPSESIAIDDVRMISAERGKRMVTVLTRSTDASDTVLSILISEPS
;
A
#
# COMPACT_ATOMS: atom_id res chain seq x y z
N MET A 1 -0.50 -15.12 10.00
CA MET A 1 0.31 -14.04 10.61
C MET A 1 -0.51 -13.36 11.72
N SER A 2 -0.40 -13.82 12.97
CA SER A 2 -1.04 -13.21 14.16
C SER A 2 -0.04 -13.18 15.30
N TYR A 3 -0.08 -12.11 16.09
CA TYR A 3 0.66 -12.11 17.35
C TYR A 3 -0.09 -12.96 18.40
N PRO A 4 0.60 -13.82 19.17
CA PRO A 4 -0.03 -14.65 20.20
C PRO A 4 -0.79 -13.81 21.24
N GLY A 5 -1.98 -14.26 21.64
CA GLY A 5 -2.80 -13.56 22.63
C GLY A 5 -3.52 -12.30 22.15
N ALA A 6 -3.30 -11.89 20.89
CA ALA A 6 -4.02 -10.76 20.31
C ALA A 6 -5.51 -11.11 20.08
N PRO A 7 -6.43 -10.13 20.18
CA PRO A 7 -7.83 -10.33 19.85
C PRO A 7 -8.02 -10.92 18.44
N PRO A 8 -9.03 -11.78 18.24
CA PRO A 8 -9.29 -12.38 16.94
C PRO A 8 -9.88 -11.33 15.99
N GLU A 9 -9.01 -10.68 15.23
CA GLU A 9 -9.41 -9.84 14.11
C GLU A 9 -9.29 -10.63 12.79
N PRO A 10 -10.33 -10.66 11.94
CA PRO A 10 -10.23 -11.35 10.65
C PRO A 10 -9.16 -10.69 9.78
N ALA A 11 -8.51 -11.50 8.95
CA ALA A 11 -7.67 -10.94 7.89
C ALA A 11 -8.57 -10.25 6.87
N ARG A 12 -8.15 -9.08 6.40
CA ARG A 12 -8.82 -8.31 5.35
C ARG A 12 -7.99 -8.41 4.08
N LEU A 13 -8.63 -8.21 2.92
CA LEU A 13 -7.95 -8.30 1.63
C LEU A 13 -7.74 -6.92 1.04
N LEU A 14 -6.54 -6.66 0.54
CA LEU A 14 -6.12 -5.44 -0.13
C LEU A 14 -5.65 -5.80 -1.54
N ARG A 15 -6.26 -5.21 -2.57
CA ARG A 15 -5.72 -5.19 -3.92
C ARG A 15 -4.78 -4.01 -4.05
N LEU A 16 -3.48 -4.25 -4.12
CA LEU A 16 -2.45 -3.23 -4.29
C LEU A 16 -1.71 -3.46 -5.61
N ASN A 17 -1.76 -2.47 -6.49
CA ASN A 17 -1.19 -2.51 -7.83
C ASN A 17 -1.51 -3.79 -8.63
N GLY A 18 -2.74 -4.31 -8.46
CA GLY A 18 -3.20 -5.54 -9.08
C GLY A 18 -2.86 -6.83 -8.31
N GLY A 19 -1.88 -6.79 -7.40
CA GLY A 19 -1.59 -7.89 -6.48
C GLY A 19 -2.63 -7.98 -5.35
N LEU A 20 -2.91 -9.20 -4.89
CA LEU A 20 -3.84 -9.46 -3.78
C LEU A 20 -3.07 -9.79 -2.51
N PHE A 21 -3.28 -8.99 -1.47
CA PHE A 21 -2.61 -9.10 -0.19
C PHE A 21 -3.64 -9.28 0.90
N SER A 22 -3.34 -10.18 1.83
CA SER A 22 -4.02 -10.23 3.11
C SER A 22 -3.33 -9.28 4.07
N PHE A 23 -4.10 -8.58 4.90
CA PHE A 23 -3.55 -7.75 5.96
C PHE A 23 -4.38 -7.82 7.23
N ARG A 24 -3.75 -7.49 8.34
CA ARG A 24 -4.39 -7.41 9.65
C ARG A 24 -3.72 -6.33 10.49
N THR A 25 -4.52 -5.57 11.20
CA THR A 25 -4.06 -4.65 12.23
C THR A 25 -4.45 -5.22 13.59
N GLN A 26 -3.61 -5.13 14.61
CA GLN A 26 -3.92 -5.59 15.97
C GLN A 26 -3.24 -4.66 16.97
N THR A 27 -3.88 -4.39 18.09
CA THR A 27 -3.20 -3.81 19.26
C THR A 27 -2.91 -4.92 20.25
N VAL A 28 -1.67 -5.00 20.72
CA VAL A 28 -1.23 -6.06 21.65
C VAL A 28 -0.60 -5.46 22.89
N GLU A 29 -0.82 -6.11 24.04
CA GLU A 29 -0.20 -5.79 25.32
C GLU A 29 1.19 -6.43 25.40
N ALA A 30 2.11 -5.94 24.58
CA ALA A 30 3.50 -6.35 24.54
C ALA A 30 4.37 -5.17 24.10
N SER A 31 5.63 -5.18 24.54
CA SER A 31 6.59 -4.15 24.15
C SER A 31 6.90 -4.21 22.65
N LEU A 32 7.33 -3.08 22.09
CA LEU A 32 7.76 -3.02 20.69
C LEU A 32 8.88 -4.05 20.40
N ASP A 33 9.78 -4.23 21.37
CA ASP A 33 10.94 -5.12 21.24
C ASP A 33 10.51 -6.59 21.18
N GLU A 34 9.59 -7.01 22.05
CA GLU A 34 9.02 -8.36 22.05
C GLU A 34 8.27 -8.65 20.76
N VAL A 35 7.46 -7.70 20.28
CA VAL A 35 6.72 -7.85 19.03
C VAL A 35 7.66 -8.00 17.85
N VAL A 36 8.64 -7.11 17.70
CA VAL A 36 9.59 -7.18 16.58
C VAL A 36 10.40 -8.48 16.64
N LEU A 37 10.88 -8.87 17.84
CA LEU A 37 11.62 -10.12 18.03
C LEU A 37 10.79 -11.35 17.65
N HIS A 38 9.51 -11.39 18.03
CA HIS A 38 8.61 -12.48 17.67
C HIS A 38 8.55 -12.69 16.15
N TYR A 39 8.30 -11.62 15.38
CA TYR A 39 8.20 -11.73 13.92
C TYR A 39 9.56 -11.97 13.25
N GLN A 40 10.66 -11.46 13.80
CA GLN A 40 12.01 -11.84 13.36
C GLN A 40 12.21 -13.35 13.50
N LEU A 41 11.84 -13.93 14.64
CA LEU A 41 11.95 -15.38 14.87
C LEU A 41 11.01 -16.21 13.99
N LEU A 42 9.84 -15.68 13.61
CA LEU A 42 8.99 -16.33 12.61
C LEU A 42 9.66 -16.39 11.23
N CYS A 43 10.34 -15.32 10.83
CA CYS A 43 11.04 -15.24 9.53
C CYS A 43 12.38 -16.01 9.51
N SER A 44 13.15 -15.96 10.60
CA SER A 44 14.55 -16.41 10.64
C SER A 44 14.83 -17.46 11.74
N GLY A 45 13.80 -18.13 12.25
CA GLY A 45 13.88 -19.03 13.39
C GLY A 45 14.70 -20.30 13.18
N ARG A 46 14.63 -21.23 14.15
CA ARG A 46 15.39 -22.49 14.13
C ARG A 46 15.09 -23.37 12.91
N HIS A 47 13.90 -23.23 12.34
CA HIS A 47 13.46 -23.98 11.16
C HIS A 47 13.66 -23.20 9.86
N ALA A 48 14.16 -21.96 9.89
CA ALA A 48 14.47 -21.19 8.70
C ALA A 48 15.76 -21.70 8.06
N GLY A 49 15.74 -21.92 6.74
CA GLY A 49 16.94 -22.20 5.96
C GLY A 49 17.85 -20.97 5.84
N LEU A 50 19.00 -21.17 5.18
CA LEU A 50 19.94 -20.07 4.92
C LEU A 50 19.29 -18.97 4.07
N PHE A 51 18.46 -19.34 3.09
CA PHE A 51 17.81 -18.39 2.18
C PHE A 51 16.83 -17.47 2.92
N GLU A 52 15.98 -18.01 3.78
CA GLU A 52 15.02 -17.24 4.57
C GLU A 52 15.72 -16.26 5.53
N ARG A 53 16.87 -16.66 6.08
CA ARG A 53 17.70 -15.75 6.89
C ARG A 53 18.31 -14.62 6.07
N LEU A 54 18.74 -14.91 4.84
CA LEU A 54 19.30 -13.90 3.92
C LEU A 54 18.24 -12.98 3.31
N SER A 55 17.00 -13.47 3.15
CA SER A 55 15.87 -12.67 2.65
C SER A 55 15.18 -11.86 3.74
N THR A 56 15.48 -12.13 5.01
CA THR A 56 14.91 -11.37 6.13
C THR A 56 15.61 -10.03 6.27
N GLN A 57 14.83 -8.96 6.19
CA GLN A 57 15.24 -7.62 6.57
C GLN A 57 14.43 -7.16 7.76
N SER A 58 15.09 -6.47 8.69
CA SER A 58 14.40 -5.87 9.83
C SER A 58 15.12 -4.63 10.28
N ALA A 59 14.36 -3.63 10.72
CA ALA A 59 14.88 -2.47 11.41
C ALA A 59 14.06 -2.18 12.65
N ARG A 60 14.73 -1.63 13.66
CA ARG A 60 14.12 -1.25 14.93
C ARG A 60 14.61 0.14 15.31
N GLY A 61 13.67 1.00 15.62
CA GLY A 61 13.90 2.31 16.22
C GLY A 61 13.19 2.41 17.57
N LYS A 62 13.24 3.61 18.15
CA LYS A 62 12.62 3.90 19.45
C LYS A 62 11.10 3.70 19.43
N ASP A 63 10.44 4.17 18.39
CA ASP A 63 8.98 4.27 18.33
C ASP A 63 8.32 3.27 17.38
N ALA A 64 9.10 2.65 16.50
CA ALA A 64 8.61 1.71 15.51
C ALA A 64 9.68 0.69 15.09
N GLY A 65 9.23 -0.43 14.54
CA GLY A 65 10.08 -1.44 13.91
C GLY A 65 9.35 -2.15 12.80
N HIS A 66 10.09 -2.87 11.96
CA HIS A 66 9.52 -3.70 10.90
C HIS A 66 10.34 -4.95 10.65
N VAL A 67 9.68 -5.95 10.03
CA VAL A 67 10.27 -7.19 9.54
C VAL A 67 9.67 -7.48 8.17
N VAL A 68 10.51 -7.78 7.18
CA VAL A 68 10.15 -8.28 5.85
C VAL A 68 10.90 -9.59 5.63
N CYS A 69 10.23 -10.62 5.11
CA CYS A 69 10.89 -11.85 4.69
C CYS A 69 10.13 -12.58 3.59
N LEU A 70 10.80 -13.54 2.95
CA LEU A 70 10.19 -14.53 2.06
C LEU A 70 10.07 -15.87 2.79
N ASP A 71 8.84 -16.32 2.96
CA ASP A 71 8.47 -17.57 3.60
C ASP A 71 8.41 -18.70 2.57
N MET A 72 9.39 -19.59 2.59
CA MET A 72 9.46 -20.75 1.70
C MET A 72 8.46 -21.86 2.09
N GLY A 73 7.83 -21.78 3.26
CA GLY A 73 6.98 -22.84 3.81
C GLY A 73 7.70 -24.19 3.83
N ASP A 74 7.00 -25.21 3.33
CA ASP A 74 7.50 -26.59 3.19
C ASP A 74 8.21 -26.84 1.84
N ALA A 75 8.48 -25.81 1.05
CA ALA A 75 9.13 -25.97 -0.26
C ALA A 75 10.53 -26.60 -0.12
N PRO A 76 10.97 -27.42 -1.08
CA PRO A 76 12.31 -27.98 -1.09
C PRO A 76 13.37 -26.88 -1.05
N ARG A 77 14.33 -27.02 -0.12
CA ARG A 77 15.41 -26.04 0.11
C ARG A 77 16.74 -26.44 -0.53
N ASP A 78 16.69 -27.34 -1.50
CA ASP A 78 17.87 -27.72 -2.26
C ASP A 78 18.24 -26.62 -3.28
N LEU A 79 19.52 -26.56 -3.65
CA LEU A 79 20.07 -25.52 -4.53
C LEU A 79 19.38 -25.46 -5.90
N ARG A 80 18.91 -26.59 -6.43
CA ARG A 80 18.27 -26.64 -7.75
C ARG A 80 16.89 -26.00 -7.69
N SER A 81 16.10 -26.30 -6.65
CA SER A 81 14.79 -25.68 -6.44
C SER A 81 14.90 -24.17 -6.27
N LEU A 82 15.90 -23.70 -5.49
CA LEU A 82 16.19 -22.28 -5.34
C LEU A 82 16.58 -21.60 -6.65
N ALA A 83 17.48 -22.22 -7.43
CA ALA A 83 17.90 -21.70 -8.73
C ALA A 83 16.72 -21.60 -9.71
N ASN A 84 15.85 -22.62 -9.75
CA ASN A 84 14.66 -22.61 -10.58
C ASN A 84 13.67 -21.50 -10.17
N GLY A 85 13.50 -21.28 -8.86
CA GLY A 85 12.68 -20.19 -8.34
C GLY A 85 13.20 -18.83 -8.79
N PHE A 86 14.52 -18.63 -8.72
CA PHE A 86 15.17 -17.40 -9.18
C PHE A 86 15.03 -17.17 -10.68
N VAL A 87 15.25 -18.21 -11.51
CA VAL A 87 15.05 -18.12 -12.97
C VAL A 87 13.61 -17.71 -13.28
N ARG A 88 12.62 -18.40 -12.68
CA ARG A 88 11.20 -18.07 -12.89
C ARG A 88 10.87 -16.65 -12.46
N PHE A 89 11.37 -16.19 -11.31
CA PHE A 89 11.20 -14.80 -10.90
C PHE A 89 11.81 -13.82 -11.91
N SER A 90 13.02 -14.09 -12.40
CA SER A 90 13.68 -13.21 -13.37
C SER A 90 12.94 -13.12 -14.72
N GLU A 91 12.28 -14.19 -15.15
CA GLU A 91 11.53 -14.25 -16.41
C GLU A 91 10.13 -13.65 -16.29
N THR A 92 9.48 -13.80 -15.13
CA THR A 92 8.04 -13.51 -14.98
C THR A 92 7.73 -12.39 -14.00
N GLY A 93 8.66 -12.03 -13.12
CA GLY A 93 8.44 -11.15 -11.98
C GLY A 93 7.65 -11.79 -10.83
N ASP A 94 7.30 -13.08 -10.92
CA ASP A 94 6.52 -13.77 -9.89
C ASP A 94 7.34 -13.99 -8.60
N ILE A 95 7.13 -13.13 -7.60
CA ILE A 95 7.87 -13.23 -6.33
C ILE A 95 7.51 -14.49 -5.55
N GLY A 96 6.33 -15.08 -5.81
CA GLY A 96 5.92 -16.34 -5.19
C GLY A 96 6.84 -17.50 -5.54
N ALA A 97 7.56 -17.42 -6.67
CA ALA A 97 8.61 -18.37 -7.04
C ALA A 97 9.81 -18.35 -6.06
N LEU A 98 9.98 -17.27 -5.29
CA LEU A 98 11.01 -17.12 -4.25
C LEU A 98 10.48 -17.32 -2.83
N GLY A 99 9.17 -17.56 -2.66
CA GLY A 99 8.51 -17.69 -1.37
C GLY A 99 7.38 -16.67 -1.16
N GLY A 100 6.58 -16.90 -0.11
CA GLY A 100 5.48 -16.02 0.27
C GLY A 100 5.98 -14.75 0.94
N LEU A 101 5.62 -13.57 0.41
CA LEU A 101 5.96 -12.31 1.05
C LEU A 101 5.26 -12.19 2.41
N ARG A 102 6.05 -11.92 3.46
CA ARG A 102 5.57 -11.57 4.80
C ARG A 102 6.15 -10.23 5.21
N TYR A 103 5.29 -9.33 5.66
CA TYR A 103 5.66 -8.03 6.21
C TYR A 103 4.95 -7.79 7.53
N MET A 104 5.67 -7.21 8.47
CA MET A 104 5.13 -6.71 9.72
C MET A 104 5.72 -5.33 10.01
N ARG A 105 4.86 -4.40 10.43
CA ARG A 105 5.25 -3.12 11.03
C ARG A 105 4.61 -3.00 12.40
N ALA A 106 5.42 -2.63 13.39
CA ALA A 106 4.98 -2.39 14.76
C ALA A 106 5.29 -0.94 15.16
N ARG A 107 4.40 -0.33 15.94
CA ARG A 107 4.63 0.98 16.55
C ARG A 107 4.10 1.03 17.97
N ARG A 108 4.77 1.78 18.85
CA ARG A 108 4.28 2.04 20.21
C ARG A 108 2.95 2.80 20.16
N VAL A 109 2.03 2.48 21.06
CA VAL A 109 0.84 3.27 21.32
C VAL A 109 1.14 4.26 22.43
N SER A 110 1.13 5.55 22.12
CA SER A 110 1.37 6.61 23.11
C SER A 110 0.17 6.78 24.03
N GLY A 111 0.43 7.01 25.32
CA GLY A 111 -0.60 7.36 26.30
C GLY A 111 -1.44 6.19 26.82
N ALA A 112 -1.08 4.94 26.51
CA ALA A 112 -1.73 3.76 27.08
C ALA A 112 -1.25 3.53 28.55
N PRO A 113 -2.12 3.05 29.45
CA PRO A 113 -1.75 2.76 30.84
C PRO A 113 -0.81 1.55 30.97
N VAL A 114 -0.83 0.66 29.98
CA VAL A 114 0.03 -0.52 29.84
C VAL A 114 0.80 -0.37 28.53
N GLU A 115 2.01 -0.90 28.45
CA GLU A 115 2.77 -0.88 27.19
C GLU A 115 2.00 -1.65 26.12
N GLN A 116 1.62 -0.93 25.06
CA GLN A 116 0.87 -1.48 23.95
C GLN A 116 1.56 -1.17 22.63
N THR A 117 1.46 -2.12 21.71
CA THR A 117 2.03 -2.02 20.37
C THR A 117 0.95 -2.24 19.34
N LEU A 118 0.83 -1.32 18.38
CA LEU A 118 0.01 -1.52 17.19
C LEU A 118 0.84 -2.26 16.16
N VAL A 119 0.32 -3.40 15.70
CA VAL A 119 0.94 -4.29 14.72
C VAL A 119 0.11 -4.26 13.44
N LEU A 120 0.74 -3.93 12.32
CA LEU A 120 0.25 -4.16 10.97
C LEU A 120 1.00 -5.38 10.41
N THR A 121 0.28 -6.40 10.00
CA THR A 121 0.83 -7.51 9.21
C THR A 121 0.25 -7.48 7.82
N VAL A 122 1.08 -7.72 6.81
CA VAL A 122 0.70 -7.85 5.40
C VAL A 122 1.37 -9.09 4.84
N TRP A 123 0.65 -9.88 4.06
CA TRP A 123 1.21 -11.04 3.42
C TRP A 123 0.50 -11.36 2.10
N ALA A 124 1.20 -12.07 1.22
CA ALA A 124 0.62 -12.58 -0.01
C ALA A 124 0.49 -14.10 0.08
N ASP A 125 -0.76 -14.61 -0.01
CA ASP A 125 -1.04 -16.05 -0.11
C ASP A 125 -1.15 -16.49 -1.58
N SER A 126 -1.04 -15.55 -2.53
CA SER A 126 -1.12 -15.80 -3.96
C SER A 126 0.09 -15.20 -4.69
N PRO A 127 0.56 -15.85 -5.77
CA PRO A 127 1.56 -15.29 -6.67
C PRO A 127 1.17 -13.90 -7.18
N PHE A 128 2.15 -13.01 -7.34
CA PHE A 128 1.95 -11.73 -7.99
C PHE A 128 3.21 -11.31 -8.75
N ASN A 129 3.01 -10.59 -9.85
CA ASN A 129 4.09 -10.11 -10.71
C ASN A 129 4.61 -8.77 -10.18
N LEU A 130 5.81 -8.78 -9.58
CA LEU A 130 6.46 -7.60 -9.04
C LEU A 130 6.78 -6.56 -10.12
N PHE A 131 7.15 -7.00 -11.33
CA PHE A 131 7.45 -6.10 -12.45
C PHE A 131 6.22 -5.36 -12.96
N GLN A 132 5.04 -5.97 -12.84
CA GLN A 132 3.76 -5.28 -13.10
C GLN A 132 3.34 -4.37 -11.95
N MET A 133 3.66 -4.74 -10.70
CA MET A 133 3.35 -3.90 -9.54
C MET A 133 4.23 -2.66 -9.44
N LEU A 134 5.50 -2.78 -9.83
CA LEU A 134 6.55 -1.76 -9.78
C LEU A 134 7.31 -1.77 -11.11
N PRO A 135 6.72 -1.25 -12.19
CA PRO A 135 7.38 -1.18 -13.49
C PRO A 135 8.60 -0.25 -13.43
N ALA A 136 9.65 -0.61 -14.15
CA ALA A 136 10.89 0.19 -14.23
C ALA A 136 10.76 1.39 -15.18
N ASP A 137 9.84 1.32 -16.15
CA ASP A 137 9.63 2.34 -17.17
C ASP A 137 8.44 3.25 -16.82
N ASP A 138 8.06 4.15 -17.75
CA ASP A 138 6.89 5.03 -17.63
C ASP A 138 5.54 4.30 -17.76
N ALA A 139 5.52 2.97 -17.59
CA ALA A 139 4.32 2.15 -17.63
C ALA A 139 3.50 2.29 -16.34
N ASP A 140 2.19 2.13 -16.44
CA ASP A 140 1.33 2.09 -15.25
C ASP A 140 1.69 0.89 -14.36
N ALA A 141 1.79 1.14 -13.06
CA ALA A 141 1.64 0.07 -12.09
C ALA A 141 0.28 -0.63 -12.29
N GLY A 142 0.23 -1.92 -12.02
CA GLY A 142 -1.00 -2.71 -12.14
C GLY A 142 -2.18 -2.15 -11.32
N GLY A 143 -3.35 -2.74 -11.48
CA GLY A 143 -4.58 -2.26 -10.85
C GLY A 143 -5.45 -1.43 -11.79
N SER A 144 -6.28 -0.54 -11.23
CA SER A 144 -7.32 0.15 -11.98
C SER A 144 -7.48 1.60 -11.53
N ASP A 145 -7.92 2.44 -12.45
CA ASP A 145 -8.31 3.81 -12.16
C ASP A 145 -9.63 3.85 -11.36
N VAL A 146 -9.92 4.99 -10.74
CA VAL A 146 -11.15 5.16 -9.96
C VAL A 146 -12.35 5.27 -10.92
N PRO A 147 -13.38 4.39 -10.80
CA PRO A 147 -14.50 4.40 -11.74
C PRO A 147 -15.22 5.74 -11.75
N ALA A 148 -15.41 6.31 -12.94
CA ALA A 148 -16.08 7.59 -13.19
C ALA A 148 -15.42 8.83 -12.55
N VAL A 149 -14.14 8.72 -12.21
CA VAL A 149 -13.28 9.88 -11.94
C VAL A 149 -12.35 10.03 -13.14
N PRO A 150 -12.31 11.22 -13.77
CA PRO A 150 -11.47 11.47 -14.94
C PRO A 150 -9.99 11.35 -14.56
N ARG A 151 -9.22 10.69 -15.42
CA ARG A 151 -7.77 10.59 -15.28
C ARG A 151 -7.08 11.68 -16.12
N PRO A 152 -6.13 12.45 -15.58
CA PRO A 152 -5.39 13.43 -16.37
C PRO A 152 -4.63 12.76 -17.51
N ARG A 153 -4.56 13.45 -18.66
CA ARG A 153 -3.80 12.97 -19.80
C ARG A 153 -2.31 12.85 -19.46
N SER A 154 -1.65 11.86 -20.07
CA SER A 154 -0.22 11.58 -19.90
C SER A 154 0.21 11.31 -18.45
N SER A 155 -0.73 11.03 -17.56
CA SER A 155 -0.42 10.60 -16.19
C SER A 155 0.01 9.14 -16.18
N GLN A 156 0.89 8.77 -15.24
CA GLN A 156 1.29 7.40 -14.97
C GLN A 156 0.78 6.99 -13.59
N ARG A 157 0.06 5.88 -13.49
CA ARG A 157 -0.39 5.32 -12.22
C ARG A 157 0.80 4.70 -11.49
N LEU A 158 1.13 5.24 -10.32
CA LEU A 158 2.17 4.73 -9.43
C LEU A 158 1.60 3.74 -8.41
N LEU A 159 0.37 3.99 -7.97
CA LEU A 159 -0.27 3.19 -6.94
C LEU A 159 -1.79 3.11 -7.18
N SER A 160 -2.37 1.94 -6.97
CA SER A 160 -3.82 1.72 -6.83
C SER A 160 -4.05 0.72 -5.69
N ALA A 161 -4.83 1.12 -4.69
CA ALA A 161 -5.14 0.33 -3.50
C ALA A 161 -6.65 0.28 -3.25
N TRP A 162 -7.19 -0.93 -3.10
CA TRP A 162 -8.60 -1.18 -2.80
C TRP A 162 -8.75 -2.26 -1.74
N GLU A 163 -9.48 -1.99 -0.67
CA GLU A 163 -9.85 -3.03 0.29
C GLU A 163 -11.06 -3.82 -0.24
N ALA A 164 -10.96 -5.15 -0.28
CA ALA A 164 -12.04 -5.98 -0.79
C ALA A 164 -13.27 -5.90 0.12
N GLY A 165 -14.45 -5.68 -0.47
CA GLY A 165 -15.69 -5.50 0.27
C GLY A 165 -15.83 -4.11 0.92
N SER A 166 -14.86 -3.22 0.73
CA SER A 166 -14.94 -1.82 1.15
C SER A 166 -15.08 -0.93 -0.08
N PRO A 167 -15.95 0.11 -0.03
CA PRO A 167 -16.05 1.10 -1.11
C PRO A 167 -14.89 2.12 -1.08
N SER A 168 -13.97 1.99 -0.12
CA SER A 168 -12.85 2.90 0.03
C SER A 168 -11.61 2.44 -0.74
N GLY A 169 -10.92 3.40 -1.34
CA GLY A 169 -9.73 3.16 -2.14
C GLY A 169 -8.88 4.40 -2.32
N PHE A 170 -7.70 4.19 -2.89
CA PHE A 170 -6.73 5.24 -3.10
C PHE A 170 -5.91 4.97 -4.35
N VAL A 171 -5.73 5.97 -5.20
CA VAL A 171 -4.92 5.88 -6.41
C VAL A 171 -3.97 7.07 -6.49
N VAL A 172 -2.72 6.81 -6.87
CA VAL A 172 -1.66 7.82 -7.04
C VAL A 172 -1.18 7.82 -8.47
N TYR A 173 -1.03 9.02 -9.01
CA TYR A 173 -0.46 9.25 -10.31
C TYR A 173 0.73 10.21 -10.22
N ARG A 174 1.71 9.99 -11.10
CA ARG A 174 2.67 11.01 -11.54
C ARG A 174 2.07 11.72 -12.75
N VAL A 175 2.04 13.04 -12.72
CA VAL A 175 1.57 13.86 -13.84
C VAL A 175 2.70 14.79 -14.28
N PRO A 176 3.38 14.48 -15.40
CA PRO A 176 4.48 15.30 -15.89
C PRO A 176 3.97 16.61 -16.50
N ASN A 177 4.75 17.68 -16.34
CA ASN A 177 4.55 18.97 -17.00
C ASN A 177 3.18 19.63 -16.74
N GLN A 178 2.54 19.35 -15.61
CA GLN A 178 1.30 20.02 -15.17
C GLN A 178 1.46 20.49 -13.74
N SER A 179 1.04 21.73 -13.47
CA SER A 179 1.06 22.25 -12.10
C SER A 179 -0.12 21.68 -11.29
N GLY A 180 0.00 21.69 -9.95
CA GLY A 180 -1.14 21.38 -9.10
C GLY A 180 -2.35 22.30 -9.32
N ALA A 181 -2.13 23.56 -9.73
CA ALA A 181 -3.22 24.48 -10.04
C ALA A 181 -3.98 24.07 -11.31
N ASP A 182 -3.25 23.68 -12.37
CA ASP A 182 -3.86 23.20 -13.62
C ASP A 182 -4.68 21.94 -13.38
N LEU A 183 -4.16 21.03 -12.55
CA LEU A 183 -4.86 19.80 -12.17
C LEU A 183 -6.13 20.08 -11.36
N VAL A 184 -6.11 21.05 -10.44
CA VAL A 184 -7.32 21.45 -9.71
C VAL A 184 -8.37 22.01 -10.67
N SER A 185 -7.98 22.87 -11.61
CA SER A 185 -8.89 23.38 -12.64
C SER A 185 -9.47 22.26 -13.51
N PHE A 186 -8.61 21.35 -13.98
CA PHE A 186 -9.02 20.15 -14.72
C PHE A 186 -10.09 19.35 -13.96
N TYR A 187 -9.86 19.06 -12.68
CA TYR A 187 -10.82 18.28 -11.89
C TYR A 187 -12.12 19.03 -11.61
N ARG A 188 -12.09 20.35 -11.45
CA ARG A 188 -13.33 21.15 -11.31
C ARG A 188 -14.21 20.98 -12.53
N ASP A 189 -13.64 21.12 -13.71
CA ASP A 189 -14.38 21.04 -14.97
C ASP A 189 -14.88 19.62 -15.24
N GLU A 190 -13.97 18.64 -15.18
CA GLU A 190 -14.27 17.25 -15.58
C GLU A 190 -15.14 16.51 -14.56
N LEU A 191 -14.99 16.76 -13.25
CA LEU A 191 -15.88 16.18 -12.24
C LEU A 191 -17.29 16.74 -12.38
N SER A 192 -17.42 18.06 -12.54
CA SER A 192 -18.73 18.71 -12.73
C SER A 192 -19.41 18.22 -14.01
N ALA A 193 -18.67 18.14 -15.12
CA ALA A 193 -19.16 17.58 -16.38
C ALA A 193 -19.57 16.09 -16.26
N SER A 194 -18.94 15.36 -15.34
CA SER A 194 -19.24 13.95 -15.04
C SER A 194 -20.30 13.75 -13.94
N GLY A 195 -21.03 14.82 -13.59
CA GLY A 195 -22.15 14.80 -12.66
C GLY A 195 -21.76 14.71 -11.19
N TRP A 196 -20.53 15.08 -10.84
CA TRP A 196 -20.13 15.25 -9.44
C TRP A 196 -20.42 16.68 -8.97
N THR A 197 -20.80 16.82 -7.71
CA THR A 197 -20.96 18.10 -7.04
C THR A 197 -19.70 18.43 -6.28
N ILE A 198 -19.03 19.53 -6.59
CA ILE A 198 -17.86 19.99 -5.84
C ILE A 198 -18.30 20.43 -4.43
N ILE A 199 -17.59 19.94 -3.40
CA ILE A 199 -17.81 20.30 -2.00
C ILE A 199 -16.81 21.41 -1.64
N GLU A 200 -17.30 22.64 -1.57
CA GLU A 200 -16.52 23.80 -1.17
C GLU A 200 -17.37 24.80 -0.39
N ARG A 201 -16.74 25.57 0.50
CA ARG A 201 -17.45 26.61 1.27
C ARG A 201 -17.66 27.86 0.42
N HIS A 202 -16.71 28.19 -0.44
CA HIS A 202 -16.82 29.24 -1.45
C HIS A 202 -16.46 28.73 -2.85
N PRO A 203 -17.14 29.20 -3.92
CA PRO A 203 -16.76 28.88 -5.29
C PRO A 203 -15.28 29.21 -5.52
N SER A 204 -14.54 28.29 -6.14
CA SER A 204 -13.09 28.38 -6.42
C SER A 204 -12.15 28.24 -5.22
N GLU A 205 -12.64 27.89 -4.03
CA GLU A 205 -11.79 27.63 -2.87
C GLU A 205 -11.06 26.30 -3.03
N SER A 206 -9.73 26.34 -3.20
CA SER A 206 -8.87 25.18 -2.98
C SER A 206 -8.14 25.35 -1.66
N ILE A 207 -8.24 24.38 -0.77
CA ILE A 207 -7.42 24.38 0.45
C ILE A 207 -5.98 24.10 0.01
N ALA A 208 -5.07 25.03 0.30
CA ALA A 208 -3.64 24.90 0.10
C ALA A 208 -2.94 24.83 1.46
N ILE A 209 -2.29 23.70 1.76
CA ILE A 209 -1.47 23.52 2.96
C ILE A 209 -0.16 22.88 2.50
N ASP A 210 0.97 23.52 2.79
CA ASP A 210 2.31 22.98 2.49
C ASP A 210 2.47 22.46 1.04
N ASP A 211 2.08 23.28 0.06
CA ASP A 211 2.08 22.99 -1.39
C ASP A 211 1.15 21.86 -1.86
N VAL A 212 0.32 21.33 -0.95
CA VAL A 212 -0.76 20.41 -1.28
C VAL A 212 -2.02 21.21 -1.55
N ARG A 213 -2.58 21.07 -2.75
CA ARG A 213 -3.91 21.57 -3.09
C ARG A 213 -4.92 20.44 -3.01
N MET A 214 -6.11 20.75 -2.52
CA MET A 214 -7.19 19.78 -2.35
C MET A 214 -8.49 20.26 -2.98
N ILE A 215 -9.23 19.33 -3.58
CA ILE A 215 -10.64 19.47 -3.94
C ILE A 215 -11.38 18.19 -3.57
N SER A 216 -12.59 18.33 -3.03
CA SER A 216 -13.49 17.22 -2.75
C SER A 216 -14.76 17.35 -3.59
N ALA A 217 -15.33 16.22 -3.98
CA ALA A 217 -16.58 16.17 -4.71
C ALA A 217 -17.40 14.94 -4.31
N GLU A 218 -18.71 15.03 -4.49
CA GLU A 218 -19.65 13.93 -4.23
C GLU A 218 -20.50 13.57 -5.44
N ARG A 219 -20.87 12.29 -5.53
CA ARG A 219 -21.84 11.81 -6.51
C ARG A 219 -22.65 10.66 -5.91
N GLY A 220 -23.90 10.93 -5.56
CA GLY A 220 -24.72 9.98 -4.79
C GLY A 220 -24.12 9.77 -3.41
N LYS A 221 -23.76 8.54 -3.07
CA LYS A 221 -23.09 8.20 -1.80
C LYS A 221 -21.55 8.20 -1.91
N ARG A 222 -20.99 8.45 -3.08
CA ARG A 222 -19.53 8.43 -3.29
C ARG A 222 -18.96 9.80 -3.00
N MET A 223 -17.86 9.83 -2.26
CA MET A 223 -17.03 11.00 -2.07
C MET A 223 -15.65 10.73 -2.67
N VAL A 224 -15.11 11.73 -3.37
CA VAL A 224 -13.73 11.72 -3.84
C VAL A 224 -13.01 12.93 -3.30
N THR A 225 -11.76 12.74 -2.90
CA THR A 225 -10.85 13.83 -2.54
C THR A 225 -9.62 13.72 -3.41
N VAL A 226 -9.38 14.75 -4.20
CA VAL A 226 -8.24 14.90 -5.07
C VAL A 226 -7.24 15.79 -4.35
N LEU A 227 -6.01 15.30 -4.21
CA LEU A 227 -4.88 16.04 -3.69
C LEU A 227 -3.81 16.14 -4.77
N THR A 228 -3.25 17.32 -4.95
CA THR A 228 -2.13 17.54 -5.86
C THR A 228 -0.97 18.14 -5.09
N ARG A 229 0.22 17.59 -5.25
CA ARG A 229 1.45 18.13 -4.69
C ARG A 229 2.47 18.30 -5.81
N SER A 230 2.86 19.55 -6.06
CA SER A 230 3.94 19.83 -7.01
C SER A 230 5.25 19.31 -6.41
N THR A 231 6.11 18.75 -7.26
CA THR A 231 7.47 18.36 -6.87
C THR A 231 8.47 19.27 -7.57
N ASP A 232 9.70 19.35 -7.05
CA ASP A 232 10.76 20.19 -7.63
C ASP A 232 11.17 19.78 -9.05
N ALA A 233 10.76 18.59 -9.51
CA ALA A 233 11.17 17.97 -10.77
C ALA A 233 10.19 18.23 -11.94
N SER A 234 9.37 19.27 -11.90
CA SER A 234 8.30 19.57 -12.89
C SER A 234 7.17 18.54 -13.00
N ASP A 235 7.20 17.51 -12.15
CA ASP A 235 6.14 16.54 -11.99
C ASP A 235 5.21 16.93 -10.83
N THR A 236 3.91 16.66 -11.00
CA THR A 236 2.95 16.74 -9.89
C THR A 236 2.53 15.34 -9.47
N VAL A 237 2.58 15.08 -8.16
CA VAL A 237 1.97 13.89 -7.58
C VAL A 237 0.50 14.16 -7.33
N LEU A 238 -0.35 13.41 -8.01
CA LEU A 238 -1.79 13.42 -7.87
C LEU A 238 -2.21 12.22 -7.03
N SER A 239 -3.04 12.45 -6.02
CA SER A 239 -3.56 11.46 -5.10
C SER A 239 -5.08 11.56 -5.09
N ILE A 240 -5.79 10.46 -5.36
CA ILE A 240 -7.25 10.40 -5.34
C ILE A 240 -7.65 9.42 -4.26
N LEU A 241 -8.29 9.94 -3.22
CA LEU A 241 -8.97 9.15 -2.20
C LEU A 241 -10.43 9.01 -2.62
N ILE A 242 -10.97 7.81 -2.43
CA ILE A 242 -12.40 7.56 -2.61
C ILE A 242 -12.96 6.83 -1.41
N SER A 243 -14.18 7.18 -1.05
CA SER A 243 -14.98 6.49 -0.04
C SER A 243 -16.45 6.45 -0.44
N GLU A 244 -17.17 5.44 0.05
CA GLU A 244 -18.61 5.54 0.30
C GLU A 244 -18.85 5.33 1.80
N PRO A 245 -19.79 6.06 2.41
CA PRO A 245 -20.34 5.68 3.69
C PRO A 245 -21.01 4.32 3.57
N SER A 246 -20.66 3.40 4.48
CA SER A 246 -21.31 2.10 4.67
C SER A 246 -22.78 2.25 5.07
#